data_AF-A0A831YH18-F1
#
_entry.id   AF-A0A831YH18-F1
#
_cell.length_a   1.000
_cell.length_b   1.000
_cell.length_c   1.000
_cell.angle_alpha   90.00
_cell.angle_beta   90.00
_cell.angle_gamma   90.00
#
_symmetry.space_group_name_H-M   'P 1'
#
loop_
_entity.id
_entity.type
_entity.pdbx_description
1 polymer ?
#
loop_
_entity_poly.entity_id
_entity_poly.type
_entity_poly.pdbx_seq_one_letter_code
_entity_poly.pdbx_strand_id
1 'polypeptide(L)'
;MSVCPVLRRGEAGFVCGYTNKPIDPFSWYCIGNYTECPIFIRYSREERQPAAPKPEEAPKPLAEVLPLAPERPEAEFEKAIKPVIDNVVLKYDDLVKKLDDAWKDYENNVVGARRQWEVEKMSLLRAQELLNKTIGDYEKMLTEIELKKDFMPTEAYAATRKDLEAKLEALRGLLDEVKAKYMALEEGLGVHFRRVLSTSTSAEVISLKLSLSKLEELLKEGKISRETYEKLKKELEELLK
;
A
#
# COMPACT_ATOMS: atom_id res chain seq x y z
N MET A 1 23.52 27.32 4.18
CA MET A 1 22.82 27.44 2.88
C MET A 1 23.51 28.54 2.09
N SER A 2 23.96 28.26 0.88
CA SER A 2 24.67 29.23 0.04
C SER A 2 23.74 29.76 -1.06
N VAL A 3 23.63 31.09 -1.15
CA VAL A 3 22.81 31.80 -2.13
C VAL A 3 23.73 32.43 -3.17
N CYS A 4 23.30 32.48 -4.44
CA CYS A 4 24.06 33.12 -5.50
C CYS A 4 24.42 34.58 -5.14
N PRO A 5 25.70 34.98 -5.15
CA PRO A 5 26.12 36.34 -4.77
C PRO A 5 25.66 37.41 -5.77
N VAL A 6 25.16 36.99 -6.94
CA VAL A 6 24.71 37.86 -8.03
C VAL A 6 23.17 37.90 -8.12
N LEU A 7 22.46 37.27 -7.19
CA LEU A 7 21.01 37.38 -7.06
C LEU A 7 20.65 38.70 -6.36
N ARG A 8 19.89 39.57 -7.04
CA ARG A 8 19.37 40.83 -6.47
C ARG A 8 17.86 40.75 -6.31
N ARG A 9 17.32 41.45 -5.32
CA ARG A 9 15.87 41.65 -5.14
C ARG A 9 15.49 43.00 -5.74
N GLY A 10 14.55 43.00 -6.67
CA GLY A 10 13.93 44.19 -7.24
C GLY A 10 12.49 44.36 -6.76
N GLU A 11 11.84 45.45 -7.18
CA GLU A 11 10.47 45.80 -6.74
C GLU A 11 9.41 44.77 -7.15
N ALA A 12 9.62 44.04 -8.25
CA ALA A 12 8.69 43.05 -8.80
C ALA A 12 9.15 41.58 -8.63
N GLY A 13 10.23 41.30 -7.90
CA GLY A 13 10.74 39.93 -7.72
C GLY A 13 12.25 39.84 -7.55
N PHE A 14 12.85 38.74 -8.01
CA PHE A 14 14.31 38.56 -8.01
C PHE A 14 14.87 38.68 -9.43
N VAL A 15 16.11 39.16 -9.53
CA VAL A 15 16.79 39.52 -10.78
C VAL A 15 18.23 39.00 -10.73
N CYS A 16 18.71 38.44 -11.84
CA CYS A 16 20.12 38.07 -11.96
C CYS A 16 20.97 39.28 -12.36
N GLY A 17 21.95 39.67 -11.55
CA GLY A 17 22.81 40.82 -11.81
C GLY A 17 23.71 40.71 -13.05
N TYR A 18 23.96 39.50 -13.57
CA TYR A 18 24.71 39.33 -14.82
C TYR A 18 23.88 39.56 -16.09
N THR A 19 22.58 39.24 -16.06
CA THR A 19 21.70 39.32 -17.24
C THR A 19 20.64 40.42 -17.13
N ASN A 20 20.47 41.00 -15.95
CA ASN A 20 19.40 41.93 -15.55
C ASN A 20 17.97 41.44 -15.91
N LYS A 21 17.78 40.11 -16.06
CA LYS A 21 16.48 39.48 -16.30
C LYS A 21 15.84 39.05 -14.97
N PRO A 22 14.50 39.13 -14.84
CA PRO A 22 13.79 38.54 -13.72
C PRO A 22 13.95 37.01 -13.74
N ILE A 23 14.19 36.42 -12.57
CA ILE A 23 14.37 34.97 -12.37
C ILE A 23 13.68 34.58 -11.06
N ASP A 24 12.95 33.46 -11.07
CA ASP A 24 12.47 32.84 -9.83
C ASP A 24 13.60 32.03 -9.16
N PRO A 25 14.05 32.36 -7.93
CA PRO A 25 15.15 31.66 -7.27
C PRO A 25 14.83 30.24 -6.80
N PHE A 26 13.55 29.84 -6.79
CA PHE A 26 13.12 28.50 -6.38
C PHE A 26 13.11 27.52 -7.56
N SER A 27 12.73 27.99 -8.75
CA SER A 27 12.78 27.22 -10.00
C SER A 27 14.14 27.23 -10.70
N TRP A 28 15.12 27.98 -10.17
CA TRP A 28 16.49 28.08 -10.71
C TRP A 28 17.55 27.75 -9.65
N TYR A 29 18.74 27.41 -10.12
CA TYR A 29 19.94 27.12 -9.32
C TYR A 29 20.42 28.24 -8.37
N CYS A 30 19.69 29.36 -8.23
CA CYS A 30 20.13 30.53 -7.47
C CYS A 30 20.22 30.31 -5.95
N ILE A 31 19.50 29.32 -5.41
CA ILE A 31 19.54 28.93 -3.99
C ILE A 31 20.12 27.51 -3.90
N GLY A 32 21.09 27.30 -3.02
CA GLY A 32 21.77 26.01 -2.84
C GLY A 32 22.90 25.79 -3.85
N ASN A 33 22.57 25.68 -5.14
CA ASN A 33 23.44 25.12 -6.18
C ASN A 33 23.96 26.16 -7.20
N TYR A 34 24.17 27.41 -6.81
CA TYR A 34 24.50 28.50 -7.75
C TYR A 34 25.81 28.31 -8.51
N THR A 35 26.73 27.49 -7.99
CA THR A 35 27.97 27.07 -8.67
C THR A 35 27.72 26.23 -9.92
N GLU A 36 26.55 25.60 -10.05
CA GLU A 36 26.11 24.82 -11.20
C GLU A 36 25.33 25.66 -12.23
N CYS A 37 25.01 26.91 -11.90
CA CYS A 37 24.24 27.79 -12.78
C CYS A 37 25.06 28.16 -14.04
N PRO A 38 24.58 27.86 -15.27
CA PRO A 38 25.33 28.15 -16.50
C PRO A 38 25.66 29.64 -16.71
N ILE A 39 24.79 30.53 -16.22
CA ILE A 39 25.01 31.98 -16.25
C ILE A 39 26.19 32.33 -15.31
N PHE A 40 26.18 31.81 -14.08
CA PHE A 40 27.24 32.06 -13.11
C PHE A 40 28.59 31.53 -13.59
N ILE A 41 28.63 30.32 -14.18
CA ILE A 41 29.85 29.70 -14.71
C ILE A 41 30.44 30.51 -15.88
N ARG A 42 29.59 31.06 -16.78
CA ARG A 42 30.06 31.89 -17.90
C ARG A 42 30.67 33.20 -17.42
N TYR A 43 29.90 34.01 -16.69
CA TYR A 43 30.36 35.34 -16.28
C TYR A 43 31.51 35.30 -15.28
N SER A 44 31.56 34.32 -14.36
CA SER A 44 32.72 34.17 -13.45
C SER A 44 34.00 33.67 -14.14
N ARG A 45 33.93 33.15 -15.37
CA ARG A 45 35.11 32.88 -16.22
C ARG A 45 35.55 34.14 -16.96
N GLU A 46 34.60 34.96 -17.42
CA GLU A 46 34.88 36.25 -18.08
C GLU A 46 35.50 37.27 -17.10
N GLU A 47 34.96 37.41 -15.88
CA GLU A 47 35.53 38.27 -14.83
C GLU A 47 36.94 37.86 -14.37
N ARG A 48 37.38 36.63 -14.70
CA ARG A 48 38.71 36.10 -14.34
C ARG A 48 39.74 36.23 -15.46
N GLN A 49 39.37 36.72 -16.64
CA GLN A 49 40.34 37.03 -17.70
C GLN A 49 40.83 38.48 -17.55
N PRO A 50 42.14 38.71 -17.31
CA PRO A 50 42.69 40.06 -17.30
C PRO A 50 42.58 40.70 -18.69
N ALA A 51 42.04 41.91 -18.77
CA ALA A 51 41.95 42.65 -20.02
C ALA A 51 43.35 43.02 -20.54
N ALA A 52 43.76 42.46 -21.68
CA ALA A 52 44.97 42.85 -22.39
C ALA A 52 44.73 44.14 -23.23
N PRO A 53 45.72 45.05 -23.35
CA PRO A 53 45.53 46.35 -23.97
C PRO A 53 45.61 46.34 -25.51
N LYS A 54 44.91 47.29 -26.14
CA LYS A 54 45.10 47.77 -27.53
C LYS A 54 46.36 48.68 -27.63
N PRO A 55 47.08 48.83 -28.78
CA PRO A 55 46.50 49.43 -30.02
C PRO A 55 47.12 49.07 -31.41
N GLU A 56 46.50 49.65 -32.47
CA GLU A 56 47.03 50.01 -33.82
C GLU A 56 47.31 48.95 -34.94
N GLU A 57 47.69 49.40 -36.14
CA GLU A 57 47.24 48.91 -37.47
C GLU A 57 48.36 48.77 -38.55
N ALA A 58 48.19 48.07 -39.71
CA ALA A 58 47.07 47.28 -40.24
C ALA A 58 47.44 46.02 -41.11
N PRO A 59 47.59 46.05 -42.47
CA PRO A 59 46.76 45.10 -43.24
C PRO A 59 47.46 44.06 -44.15
N LYS A 60 46.92 42.82 -44.08
CA LYS A 60 46.80 41.77 -45.14
C LYS A 60 48.10 41.06 -45.65
N PRO A 61 48.01 39.88 -46.31
CA PRO A 61 46.82 39.08 -46.68
C PRO A 61 46.82 37.58 -46.25
N LEU A 62 45.61 36.99 -46.31
CA LEU A 62 45.29 35.58 -46.63
C LEU A 62 46.23 34.45 -46.13
N ALA A 63 45.84 33.82 -45.01
CA ALA A 63 46.16 32.42 -44.73
C ALA A 63 44.91 31.69 -44.22
N GLU A 64 44.56 30.64 -44.95
CA GLU A 64 43.48 29.68 -44.76
C GLU A 64 43.61 28.92 -43.42
N VAL A 65 42.71 29.18 -42.45
CA VAL A 65 42.53 28.31 -41.28
C VAL A 65 41.04 28.17 -40.96
N LEU A 66 40.52 26.97 -41.27
CA LEU A 66 39.37 26.27 -40.67
C LEU A 66 38.22 27.09 -40.07
N PRO A 67 36.97 26.94 -40.55
CA PRO A 67 35.83 27.19 -39.67
C PRO A 67 35.89 26.15 -38.53
N LEU A 68 36.31 26.56 -37.34
CA LEU A 68 35.97 25.82 -36.13
C LEU A 68 34.45 25.82 -36.04
N ALA A 69 33.82 24.74 -36.49
CA ALA A 69 32.47 24.42 -36.09
C ALA A 69 32.45 24.45 -34.56
N PRO A 70 31.54 25.20 -33.92
CA PRO A 70 31.33 25.07 -32.49
C PRO A 70 30.72 23.70 -32.26
N GLU A 71 31.56 22.69 -32.01
CA GLU A 71 31.09 21.40 -31.53
C GLU A 71 30.36 21.63 -30.20
N ARG A 72 29.07 21.37 -30.28
CA ARG A 72 28.04 21.96 -29.42
C ARG A 72 28.34 21.68 -27.95
N PRO A 73 28.41 22.70 -27.06
CA PRO A 73 28.45 22.47 -25.62
C PRO A 73 27.23 21.68 -25.10
N GLU A 74 26.16 21.60 -25.90
CA GLU A 74 25.01 20.71 -25.70
C GLU A 74 25.42 19.23 -25.59
N ALA A 75 26.41 18.77 -26.38
CA ALA A 75 26.85 17.37 -26.39
C ALA A 75 27.70 17.01 -25.16
N GLU A 76 28.43 17.96 -24.58
CA GLU A 76 29.11 17.77 -23.29
C GLU A 76 28.12 17.82 -22.12
N PHE A 77 27.14 18.72 -22.19
CA PHE A 77 26.06 18.83 -21.21
C PHE A 77 25.21 17.55 -21.14
N GLU A 78 24.80 17.00 -22.28
CA GLU A 78 24.13 15.69 -22.34
C GLU A 78 25.01 14.57 -21.76
N LYS A 79 26.30 14.50 -22.13
CA LYS A 79 27.23 13.48 -21.59
C LYS A 79 27.47 13.60 -20.09
N ALA A 80 27.40 14.81 -19.52
CA ALA A 80 27.58 15.04 -18.08
C ALA A 80 26.30 14.76 -17.27
N ILE A 81 25.13 15.09 -17.82
CA ILE A 81 23.84 14.97 -17.10
C ILE A 81 23.19 13.61 -17.30
N LYS A 82 23.36 12.95 -18.45
CA LYS A 82 22.78 11.64 -18.71
C LYS A 82 23.17 10.59 -17.66
N PRO A 83 24.44 10.47 -17.19
CA PRO A 83 24.78 9.56 -16.08
C PRO A 83 24.10 9.91 -14.75
N VAL A 84 23.79 11.20 -14.50
CA VAL A 84 23.05 11.64 -13.30
C VAL A 84 21.58 11.24 -13.41
N ILE A 85 20.96 11.47 -14.57
CA ILE A 85 19.60 11.02 -14.86
C ILE A 85 19.51 9.50 -14.76
N ASP A 86 20.38 8.77 -15.47
CA ASP A 86 20.38 7.31 -15.51
C ASP A 86 20.56 6.72 -14.11
N ASN A 87 21.44 7.27 -13.26
CA ASN A 87 21.63 6.81 -11.88
C ASN A 87 20.38 7.06 -11.02
N VAL A 88 19.76 8.24 -11.11
CA VAL A 88 18.51 8.54 -10.41
C VAL A 88 17.37 7.63 -10.88
N VAL A 89 17.20 7.47 -12.19
CA VAL A 89 16.18 6.60 -12.80
C VAL A 89 16.38 5.16 -12.35
N LEU A 90 17.57 4.57 -12.52
CA LEU A 90 17.87 3.20 -12.09
C LEU A 90 17.60 2.99 -10.59
N LYS A 91 18.01 3.95 -9.75
CA LYS A 91 17.76 3.89 -8.30
C LYS A 91 16.27 3.86 -7.96
N TYR A 92 15.45 4.67 -8.64
CA TYR A 92 14.01 4.71 -8.38
C TYR A 92 13.27 3.55 -9.06
N ASP A 93 13.68 3.10 -10.25
CA ASP A 93 13.17 1.88 -10.88
C ASP A 93 13.36 0.65 -9.98
N ASP A 94 14.54 0.48 -9.39
CA ASP A 94 14.81 -0.63 -8.48
C ASP A 94 14.07 -0.51 -7.14
N LEU A 95 13.69 0.70 -6.72
CA LEU A 95 12.80 0.90 -5.58
C LEU A 95 11.34 0.58 -5.94
N VAL A 96 10.87 0.97 -7.12
CA VAL A 96 9.52 0.64 -7.61
C VAL A 96 9.35 -0.86 -7.76
N LYS A 97 10.29 -1.57 -8.41
CA LYS A 97 10.26 -3.04 -8.53
C LYS A 97 10.17 -3.74 -7.16
N LYS A 98 10.94 -3.28 -6.17
CA LYS A 98 10.89 -3.82 -4.79
C LYS A 98 9.54 -3.60 -4.11
N LEU A 99 8.87 -2.47 -4.38
CA LEU A 99 7.52 -2.20 -3.87
C LEU A 99 6.48 -3.08 -4.59
N ASP A 100 6.60 -3.25 -5.90
CA ASP A 100 5.72 -4.12 -6.69
C ASP A 100 5.84 -5.59 -6.27
N ASP A 101 7.06 -6.08 -6.04
CA ASP A 101 7.31 -7.46 -5.62
C ASP A 101 6.84 -7.69 -4.16
N ALA A 102 7.12 -6.76 -3.25
CA ALA A 102 6.57 -6.82 -1.88
C ALA A 102 5.03 -6.74 -1.86
N TRP A 103 4.43 -6.02 -2.81
CA TRP A 103 2.98 -5.99 -2.98
C TRP A 103 2.42 -7.32 -3.49
N LYS A 104 3.03 -7.94 -4.51
CA LYS A 104 2.65 -9.30 -4.99
C LYS A 104 2.76 -10.34 -3.88
N ASP A 105 3.85 -10.33 -3.12
CA ASP A 105 4.05 -11.24 -1.98
C ASP A 105 2.95 -11.03 -0.93
N TYR A 106 2.59 -9.78 -0.63
CA TYR A 106 1.47 -9.48 0.26
C TYR A 106 0.12 -9.98 -0.30
N GLU A 107 -0.18 -9.77 -1.59
CA GLU A 107 -1.40 -10.29 -2.23
C GLU A 107 -1.47 -11.82 -2.12
N ASN A 108 -0.41 -12.51 -2.51
CA ASN A 108 -0.30 -13.97 -2.46
C ASN A 108 -0.48 -14.52 -1.04
N ASN A 109 0.16 -13.90 -0.05
CA ASN A 109 0.04 -14.30 1.36
C ASN A 109 -1.39 -14.09 1.90
N VAL A 110 -2.06 -12.99 1.54
CA VAL A 110 -3.45 -12.73 1.96
C VAL A 110 -4.44 -13.69 1.30
N VAL A 111 -4.26 -14.00 0.00
CA VAL A 111 -5.09 -14.98 -0.70
C VAL A 111 -4.87 -16.38 -0.12
N GLY A 112 -3.61 -16.78 0.11
CA GLY A 112 -3.27 -18.05 0.76
C GLY A 112 -3.86 -18.18 2.17
N ALA A 113 -3.70 -17.15 3.00
CA ALA A 113 -4.28 -17.12 4.34
C ALA A 113 -5.82 -17.20 4.33
N ARG A 114 -6.49 -16.53 3.36
CA ARG A 114 -7.94 -16.67 3.17
C ARG A 114 -8.33 -18.10 2.77
N ARG A 115 -7.64 -18.72 1.80
CA ARG A 115 -7.90 -20.13 1.39
C ARG A 115 -7.72 -21.10 2.57
N GLN A 116 -6.68 -20.93 3.39
CA GLN A 116 -6.45 -21.76 4.58
C GLN A 116 -7.54 -21.54 5.64
N TRP A 117 -7.90 -20.28 5.91
CA TRP A 117 -8.97 -19.93 6.85
C TRP A 117 -10.34 -20.52 6.47
N GLU A 118 -10.69 -20.54 5.18
CA GLU A 118 -11.92 -21.17 4.70
C GLU A 118 -12.04 -22.65 5.09
N VAL A 119 -10.91 -23.37 5.13
CA VAL A 119 -10.85 -24.77 5.57
C VAL A 119 -10.91 -24.87 7.09
N GLU A 120 -10.10 -24.08 7.81
CA GLU A 120 -9.97 -24.17 9.27
C GLU A 120 -11.19 -23.65 10.03
N LYS A 121 -11.88 -22.62 9.51
CA LYS A 121 -13.08 -22.05 10.13
C LYS A 121 -14.21 -23.08 10.28
N MET A 122 -14.29 -24.07 9.38
CA MET A 122 -15.25 -25.17 9.47
C MET A 122 -15.00 -26.07 10.68
N SER A 123 -13.76 -26.13 11.20
CA SER A 123 -13.46 -26.82 12.46
C SER A 123 -13.93 -26.01 13.68
N LEU A 124 -13.77 -24.68 13.65
CA LEU A 124 -14.28 -23.79 14.71
C LEU A 124 -15.82 -23.79 14.75
N LEU A 125 -16.49 -23.74 13.59
CA LEU A 125 -17.96 -23.81 13.52
C LEU A 125 -18.50 -25.14 14.06
N ARG A 126 -17.88 -26.27 13.71
CA ARG A 126 -18.23 -27.59 14.29
C ARG A 126 -17.99 -27.66 15.80
N ALA A 127 -16.93 -27.02 16.31
CA ALA A 127 -16.69 -26.92 17.75
C ALA A 127 -17.78 -26.09 18.46
N GLN A 128 -18.20 -24.96 17.87
CA GLN A 128 -19.31 -24.16 18.38
C GLN A 128 -20.63 -24.96 18.36
N GLU A 129 -20.92 -25.71 17.30
CA GLU A 129 -22.12 -26.56 17.21
C GLU A 129 -22.12 -27.65 18.30
N LEU A 130 -21.00 -28.35 18.47
CA LEU A 130 -20.84 -29.36 19.52
C LEU A 130 -21.01 -28.77 20.93
N LEU A 131 -20.45 -27.58 21.18
CA LEU A 131 -20.64 -26.87 22.45
C LEU A 131 -22.10 -26.48 22.68
N ASN A 132 -22.78 -25.90 21.68
CA ASN A 132 -24.22 -25.56 21.78
C ASN A 132 -25.07 -26.81 22.05
N LYS A 133 -24.82 -27.92 21.35
CA LYS A 133 -25.51 -29.19 21.60
C LYS A 133 -25.28 -29.69 23.03
N THR A 134 -24.03 -29.67 23.48
CA THR A 134 -23.67 -30.11 24.83
C THR A 134 -24.34 -29.24 25.89
N ILE A 135 -24.33 -27.91 25.73
CA ILE A 135 -25.06 -26.97 26.60
C ILE A 135 -26.55 -27.33 26.64
N GLY A 136 -27.20 -27.53 25.49
CA GLY A 136 -28.62 -27.90 25.43
C GLY A 136 -28.93 -29.25 26.07
N ASP A 137 -28.00 -30.21 26.07
CA ASP A 137 -28.16 -31.48 26.77
C ASP A 137 -27.99 -31.33 28.30
N TYR A 138 -27.08 -30.45 28.76
CA TYR A 138 -26.99 -30.07 30.18
C TYR A 138 -28.19 -29.24 30.66
N GLU A 139 -28.77 -28.37 29.84
CA GLU A 139 -30.00 -27.63 30.14
C GLU A 139 -31.21 -28.57 30.30
N LYS A 140 -31.31 -29.62 29.47
CA LYS A 140 -32.32 -30.70 29.66
C LYS A 140 -32.09 -31.44 30.98
N MET A 141 -30.85 -31.82 31.29
CA MET A 141 -30.54 -32.48 32.58
C MET A 141 -30.89 -31.60 33.78
N LEU A 142 -30.71 -30.28 33.68
CA LEU A 142 -31.13 -29.33 34.71
C LEU A 142 -32.66 -29.34 34.90
N THR A 143 -33.43 -29.20 33.80
CA THR A 143 -34.90 -29.21 33.87
C THR A 143 -35.47 -30.55 34.33
N GLU A 144 -34.86 -31.67 33.98
CA GLU A 144 -35.21 -32.99 34.52
C GLU A 144 -35.01 -33.09 36.05
N ILE A 145 -33.95 -32.47 36.58
CA ILE A 145 -33.68 -32.45 38.03
C ILE A 145 -34.64 -31.51 38.76
N GLU A 146 -35.03 -30.40 38.15
CA GLU A 146 -36.08 -29.52 38.67
C GLU A 146 -37.44 -30.23 38.73
N LEU A 147 -37.80 -31.00 37.71
CA LEU A 147 -39.02 -31.82 37.70
C LEU A 147 -38.99 -32.96 38.74
N LYS A 148 -37.81 -33.52 39.04
CA LYS A 148 -37.61 -34.60 40.02
C LYS A 148 -37.38 -34.10 41.45
N LYS A 149 -37.38 -32.78 41.68
CA LYS A 149 -37.01 -32.13 42.95
C LYS A 149 -37.70 -32.72 44.18
N ASP A 150 -39.02 -32.92 44.11
CA ASP A 150 -39.82 -33.40 45.24
C ASP A 150 -39.65 -34.91 45.51
N PHE A 151 -38.96 -35.63 44.61
CA PHE A 151 -38.64 -37.06 44.72
C PHE A 151 -37.18 -37.31 45.13
N MET A 152 -36.40 -36.26 45.45
CA MET A 152 -34.98 -36.36 45.79
C MET A 152 -34.67 -35.76 47.17
N PRO A 153 -33.66 -36.29 47.91
CA PRO A 153 -33.16 -35.64 49.11
C PRO A 153 -32.68 -34.23 48.82
N THR A 154 -33.02 -33.26 49.67
CA THR A 154 -32.77 -31.82 49.43
C THR A 154 -31.29 -31.51 49.19
N GLU A 155 -30.38 -32.17 49.92
CA GLU A 155 -28.93 -31.99 49.71
C GLU A 155 -28.44 -32.61 48.40
N ALA A 156 -28.96 -33.77 47.99
CA ALA A 156 -28.62 -34.40 46.72
C ALA A 156 -29.10 -33.56 45.52
N TYR A 157 -30.32 -33.00 45.60
CA TYR A 157 -30.82 -32.03 44.63
C TYR A 157 -29.92 -30.79 44.56
N ALA A 158 -29.61 -30.17 45.70
CA ALA A 158 -28.80 -28.95 45.75
C ALA A 158 -27.38 -29.16 45.23
N ALA A 159 -26.73 -30.28 45.58
CA ALA A 159 -25.39 -30.62 45.09
C ALA A 159 -25.39 -30.87 43.58
N THR A 160 -26.34 -31.66 43.07
CA THR A 160 -26.38 -32.01 41.63
C THR A 160 -26.76 -30.79 40.78
N ARG A 161 -27.72 -29.96 41.23
CA ARG A 161 -28.05 -28.70 40.57
C ARG A 161 -26.84 -27.78 40.47
N LYS A 162 -26.09 -27.60 41.56
CA LYS A 162 -24.89 -26.75 41.58
C LYS A 162 -23.79 -27.24 40.65
N ASP A 163 -23.59 -28.56 40.54
CA ASP A 163 -22.64 -29.16 39.61
C ASP A 163 -23.04 -28.95 38.14
N LEU A 164 -24.33 -29.14 37.80
CA LEU A 164 -24.84 -28.85 36.46
C LEU A 164 -24.75 -27.36 36.10
N GLU A 165 -25.10 -26.45 37.02
CA GLU A 165 -24.98 -25.00 36.83
C GLU A 165 -23.52 -24.57 36.61
N ALA A 166 -22.57 -25.11 37.39
CA ALA A 166 -21.15 -24.82 37.21
C ALA A 166 -20.61 -25.34 35.85
N LYS A 167 -21.06 -26.52 35.40
CA LYS A 167 -20.69 -27.07 34.09
C LYS A 167 -21.30 -26.27 32.94
N LEU A 168 -22.55 -25.84 33.07
CA LEU A 168 -23.22 -24.97 32.09
C LEU A 168 -22.49 -23.64 31.94
N GLU A 169 -22.10 -23.00 33.05
CA GLU A 169 -21.38 -21.73 33.02
C GLU A 169 -20.00 -21.87 32.35
N ALA A 170 -19.26 -22.94 32.68
CA ALA A 170 -17.98 -23.24 32.04
C ALA A 170 -18.11 -23.50 30.53
N LEU A 171 -19.14 -24.24 30.10
CA LEU A 171 -19.40 -24.53 28.68
C LEU A 171 -19.84 -23.27 27.92
N ARG A 172 -20.68 -22.41 28.51
CA ARG A 172 -21.10 -21.13 27.93
C ARG A 172 -19.91 -20.18 27.77
N GLY A 173 -19.09 -20.03 28.81
CA GLY A 173 -17.86 -19.23 28.75
C GLY A 173 -16.90 -19.70 27.64
N LEU A 174 -16.70 -21.02 27.50
CA LEU A 174 -15.89 -21.59 26.43
C LEU A 174 -16.50 -21.34 25.03
N LEU A 175 -17.83 -21.46 24.89
CA LEU A 175 -18.51 -21.17 23.63
C LEU A 175 -18.32 -19.70 23.21
N ASP A 176 -18.46 -18.77 24.14
CA ASP A 176 -18.32 -17.34 23.85
C ASP A 176 -16.85 -16.95 23.59
N GLU A 177 -15.89 -17.59 24.25
CA GLU A 177 -14.46 -17.46 23.91
C GLU A 177 -14.17 -17.93 22.46
N VAL A 178 -14.72 -19.07 22.06
CA VAL A 178 -14.56 -19.60 20.69
C VAL A 178 -15.23 -18.68 19.65
N LYS A 179 -16.43 -18.15 19.94
CA LYS A 179 -17.09 -17.16 19.07
C LYS A 179 -16.28 -15.87 18.96
N ALA A 180 -15.76 -15.34 20.06
CA ALA A 180 -14.97 -14.12 20.07
C ALA A 180 -13.69 -14.26 19.23
N LYS A 181 -12.96 -15.37 19.40
CA LYS A 181 -11.78 -15.70 18.59
C LYS A 181 -12.12 -15.87 17.12
N TYR A 182 -13.22 -16.55 16.79
CA TYR A 182 -13.70 -16.69 15.41
C TYR A 182 -13.99 -15.33 14.76
N MET A 183 -14.73 -14.44 15.43
CA MET A 183 -15.07 -13.12 14.89
C MET A 183 -13.82 -12.25 14.69
N ALA A 184 -12.89 -12.25 15.64
CA ALA A 184 -11.64 -11.48 15.54
C ALA A 184 -10.78 -11.93 14.34
N LEU A 185 -10.73 -13.24 14.06
CA LEU A 185 -10.01 -13.78 12.90
C LEU A 185 -10.72 -13.45 11.58
N GLU A 186 -12.04 -13.64 11.49
CA GLU A 186 -12.82 -13.32 10.28
C GLU A 186 -12.76 -11.81 9.96
N GLU A 187 -12.85 -10.94 10.96
CA GLU A 187 -12.74 -9.49 10.77
C GLU A 187 -11.33 -9.08 10.34
N GLY A 188 -10.30 -9.55 11.05
CA GLY A 188 -8.90 -9.25 10.74
C GLY A 188 -8.49 -9.68 9.34
N LEU A 189 -8.74 -10.94 8.98
CA LEU A 189 -8.49 -11.45 7.63
C LEU A 189 -9.36 -10.74 6.59
N GLY A 190 -10.62 -10.45 6.92
CA GLY A 190 -11.55 -9.73 6.07
C GLY A 190 -11.09 -8.33 5.68
N VAL A 191 -10.41 -7.59 6.58
CA VAL A 191 -9.81 -6.28 6.27
C VAL A 191 -8.71 -6.42 5.21
N HIS A 192 -7.79 -7.37 5.41
CA HIS A 192 -6.70 -7.61 4.46
C HIS A 192 -7.22 -8.10 3.10
N PHE A 193 -8.18 -9.00 3.08
CA PHE A 193 -8.81 -9.51 1.86
C PHE A 193 -9.58 -8.43 1.11
N ARG A 194 -10.37 -7.59 1.80
CA ARG A 194 -11.04 -6.42 1.17
C ARG A 194 -10.04 -5.44 0.58
N ARG A 195 -8.88 -5.21 1.24
CA ARG A 195 -7.81 -4.37 0.70
C ARG A 195 -7.27 -4.93 -0.61
N VAL A 196 -6.85 -6.20 -0.63
CA VAL A 196 -6.36 -6.88 -1.84
C VAL A 196 -7.42 -6.90 -2.94
N LEU A 197 -8.68 -7.23 -2.63
CA LEU A 197 -9.78 -7.11 -3.57
C LEU A 197 -9.85 -5.68 -4.15
N SER A 198 -9.91 -4.63 -3.33
CA SER A 198 -10.09 -3.26 -3.83
C SER A 198 -8.94 -2.75 -4.72
N THR A 199 -7.71 -3.19 -4.47
CA THR A 199 -6.49 -2.63 -5.10
C THR A 199 -5.84 -3.53 -6.15
N SER A 200 -6.07 -4.85 -6.12
CA SER A 200 -5.43 -5.78 -7.03
C SER A 200 -6.05 -5.77 -8.43
N THR A 201 -5.16 -5.87 -9.42
CA THR A 201 -5.44 -6.15 -10.84
C THR A 201 -4.99 -7.56 -11.25
N SER A 202 -4.65 -8.43 -10.30
CA SER A 202 -4.31 -9.82 -10.58
C SER A 202 -5.50 -10.59 -11.19
N ALA A 203 -5.22 -11.55 -12.07
CA ALA A 203 -6.26 -12.28 -12.80
C ALA A 203 -7.20 -13.08 -11.88
N GLU A 204 -6.67 -13.65 -10.79
CA GLU A 204 -7.46 -14.33 -9.75
C GLU A 204 -8.39 -13.36 -9.00
N VAL A 205 -7.91 -12.15 -8.66
CA VAL A 205 -8.76 -11.15 -7.99
C VAL A 205 -9.80 -10.57 -8.96
N ILE A 206 -9.48 -10.45 -10.25
CA ILE A 206 -10.44 -10.02 -11.28
C ILE A 206 -11.53 -11.08 -11.50
N SER A 207 -11.19 -12.38 -11.55
CA SER A 207 -12.20 -13.44 -11.67
C SER A 207 -13.08 -13.55 -10.42
N LEU A 208 -12.51 -13.35 -9.22
CA LEU A 208 -13.22 -13.18 -7.95
C LEU A 208 -14.23 -12.02 -7.98
N LYS A 209 -13.79 -10.83 -8.43
CA LYS A 209 -14.68 -9.66 -8.58
C LYS A 209 -15.84 -9.95 -9.52
N LEU A 210 -15.55 -10.50 -10.70
CA LEU A 210 -16.54 -10.77 -11.74
C LEU A 210 -17.56 -11.83 -11.32
N SER A 211 -17.13 -12.88 -10.61
CA SER A 211 -18.03 -13.92 -10.11
C SER A 211 -18.93 -13.41 -8.97
N LEU A 212 -18.39 -12.61 -8.05
CA LEU A 212 -19.17 -11.93 -7.01
C LEU A 212 -20.19 -10.95 -7.58
N SER A 213 -19.80 -10.05 -8.49
CA SER A 213 -20.74 -9.08 -9.06
C SER A 213 -21.86 -9.75 -9.86
N LYS A 214 -21.55 -10.85 -10.58
CA LYS A 214 -22.54 -11.64 -11.31
C LYS A 214 -23.52 -12.38 -10.39
N LEU A 215 -23.06 -12.84 -9.23
CA LEU A 215 -23.94 -13.38 -8.18
C LEU A 215 -24.86 -12.29 -7.59
N GLU A 216 -24.34 -11.08 -7.35
CA GLU A 216 -25.13 -9.97 -6.81
C GLU A 216 -26.21 -9.49 -7.80
N GLU A 217 -25.91 -9.48 -9.11
CA GLU A 217 -26.91 -9.22 -10.15
C GLU A 217 -28.02 -10.28 -10.14
N LEU A 218 -27.67 -11.57 -10.15
CA LEU A 218 -28.67 -12.65 -10.12
C LEU A 218 -29.56 -12.60 -8.85
N LEU A 219 -29.01 -12.17 -7.71
CA LEU A 219 -29.76 -11.95 -6.48
C LEU A 219 -30.70 -10.73 -6.58
N LYS A 220 -30.22 -9.60 -7.14
CA LYS A 220 -31.04 -8.39 -7.38
C LYS A 220 -32.16 -8.63 -8.38
N GLU A 221 -31.92 -9.44 -9.40
CA GLU A 221 -32.92 -9.86 -10.38
C GLU A 221 -33.91 -10.90 -9.82
N GLY A 222 -33.73 -11.37 -8.57
CA GLY A 222 -34.59 -12.37 -7.94
C GLY A 222 -34.48 -13.78 -8.54
N LYS A 223 -33.48 -14.02 -9.40
CA LYS A 223 -33.28 -15.31 -10.11
C LYS A 223 -32.70 -16.40 -9.21
N ILE A 224 -32.09 -16.02 -8.08
CA ILE A 224 -31.60 -16.93 -7.04
C ILE A 224 -32.10 -16.48 -5.67
N SER A 225 -32.37 -17.44 -4.77
CA SER A 225 -32.72 -17.11 -3.38
C SER A 225 -31.47 -16.64 -2.61
N ARG A 226 -31.70 -15.97 -1.48
CA ARG A 226 -30.61 -15.49 -0.62
C ARG A 226 -29.76 -16.64 -0.05
N GLU A 227 -30.36 -17.80 0.21
CA GLU A 227 -29.62 -19.03 0.58
C GLU A 227 -28.83 -19.61 -0.60
N THR A 228 -29.38 -19.58 -1.81
CA THR A 228 -28.68 -20.07 -3.01
C THR A 228 -27.49 -19.18 -3.35
N TYR A 229 -27.62 -17.86 -3.16
CA TYR A 229 -26.51 -16.90 -3.26
C TYR A 229 -25.40 -17.20 -2.23
N GLU A 230 -25.75 -17.39 -0.95
CA GLU A 230 -24.79 -17.76 0.11
C GLU A 230 -24.06 -19.08 -0.20
N LYS A 231 -24.77 -20.09 -0.71
CA LYS A 231 -24.16 -21.36 -1.16
C LYS A 231 -23.23 -21.19 -2.36
N LEU A 232 -23.70 -20.56 -3.44
CA LEU A 232 -22.90 -20.39 -4.66
C LEU A 232 -21.68 -19.49 -4.41
N LYS A 233 -21.77 -18.52 -3.50
CA LYS A 233 -20.63 -17.74 -3.04
C LYS A 233 -19.58 -18.61 -2.34
N LYS A 234 -20.00 -19.49 -1.41
CA LYS A 234 -19.12 -20.49 -0.80
C LYS A 234 -18.51 -21.46 -1.82
N GLU A 235 -19.30 -21.96 -2.77
CA GLU A 235 -18.80 -22.86 -3.83
C GLU A 235 -17.80 -22.15 -4.76
N LEU A 236 -17.98 -20.85 -5.03
CA LEU A 236 -16.99 -20.04 -5.75
C LEU A 236 -15.72 -19.80 -4.92
N GLU A 237 -15.84 -19.62 -3.60
CA GLU A 237 -14.70 -19.60 -2.66
C GLU A 237 -13.98 -20.98 -2.63
N GLU A 238 -14.68 -22.10 -2.81
CA GLU A 238 -14.08 -23.45 -2.92
C GLU A 238 -13.44 -23.76 -4.29
N LEU A 239 -14.01 -23.25 -5.39
CA LEU A 239 -13.48 -23.38 -6.75
C LEU A 239 -12.22 -22.54 -7.02
N LEU A 240 -11.81 -21.72 -6.05
CA LEU A 240 -10.54 -21.00 -6.02
C LEU A 240 -9.44 -21.78 -5.28
N LYS A 241 -9.58 -23.10 -5.13
CA LYS A 241 -8.47 -24.00 -4.76
C LYS A 241 -7.46 -24.12 -5.90
#